data_AF-A0A4Q1V9Q6-F1
#
_entry.id   AF-A0A4Q1V9Q6-F1
#
_cell.length_a   1.000
_cell.length_b   1.000
_cell.length_c   1.000
_cell.angle_alpha   90.00
_cell.angle_beta   90.00
_cell.angle_gamma   90.00
#
_symmetry.space_group_name_H-M   'P 1'
#
loop_
_entity.id
_entity.type
_entity.pdbx_description
1 polymer ?
#
loop_
_entity_poly.entity_id
_entity_poly.type
_entity_poly.pdbx_seq_one_letter_code
_entity_poly.pdbx_strand_id
1 'polypeptide(L)'
;MSVEIIHKQLSLRAEFWKKSLGWPDDNASYVFLGRAVHAMGKSMFGVDWTGDEPCRDPVPNLSVFPERSGWRARLVHDLLVKHHPEHNRQPRKPYQHSFEFSGKEWMDAVMIVKKLKDERTPELRRLLEVQDRIKHLAEAGFLITAIREKAGGDPTPVPRGWWNSERIRDRFDLCQLRPDDPYNLGIGSDPFQWIFVTRESLMSCAPGGLAEGEQAVKPAATTLAAALPVEESAKAPRRLAEAKIEPAFRRWREQQPEGYIPTEDEDIAHMKQLGVGRDKVRQLRKGFPTRGRGEKKSG
;
A
#
# COMPACT_ATOMS: atom_id res chain seq x y z
N MET A 1 4.22 -18.60 13.39
CA MET A 1 4.07 -17.62 12.29
C MET A 1 3.14 -18.24 11.25
N SER A 2 1.90 -17.76 11.27
CA SER A 2 0.65 -18.42 10.86
C SER A 2 0.32 -18.19 9.38
N VAL A 3 -0.64 -18.98 8.88
CA VAL A 3 -1.35 -18.86 7.58
C VAL A 3 -1.79 -17.42 7.27
N GLU A 4 -1.93 -16.57 8.29
CA GLU A 4 -2.18 -15.14 8.19
C GLU A 4 -1.15 -14.37 7.35
N ILE A 5 0.11 -14.80 7.18
CA ILE A 5 1.09 -13.99 6.41
C ILE A 5 0.85 -14.07 4.89
N ILE A 6 0.41 -15.22 4.38
CA ILE A 6 0.11 -15.39 2.95
C ILE A 6 -1.32 -14.93 2.65
N HIS A 7 -2.22 -15.02 3.64
CA HIS A 7 -3.54 -14.40 3.58
C HIS A 7 -3.49 -12.88 3.87
N LYS A 8 -2.46 -12.33 4.53
CA LYS A 8 -2.16 -10.88 4.64
C LYS A 8 -1.60 -10.29 3.35
N GLN A 9 -1.21 -11.16 2.41
CA GLN A 9 -1.05 -10.80 1.00
C GLN A 9 -2.33 -11.02 0.18
N LEU A 10 -3.50 -11.27 0.81
CA LEU A 10 -4.71 -10.64 0.27
C LEU A 10 -4.38 -9.17 0.20
N SER A 11 -4.34 -8.67 -1.01
CA SER A 11 -3.29 -7.78 -1.46
C SER A 11 -3.19 -6.56 -0.55
N LEU A 12 -1.98 -6.10 -0.25
CA LEU A 12 -1.76 -4.79 0.35
C LEU A 12 -2.67 -3.71 -0.29
N ARG A 13 -2.93 -3.86 -1.60
CA ARG A 13 -3.97 -3.17 -2.36
C ARG A 13 -5.38 -3.33 -1.79
N ALA A 14 -5.92 -4.55 -1.68
CA ALA A 14 -7.28 -4.78 -1.20
C ALA A 14 -7.47 -4.21 0.22
N GLU A 15 -6.47 -4.31 1.10
CA GLU A 15 -6.51 -3.63 2.40
C GLU A 15 -6.48 -2.11 2.28
N PHE A 16 -5.62 -1.56 1.41
CA PHE A 16 -5.52 -0.14 1.14
C PHE A 16 -6.85 0.44 0.62
N TRP A 17 -7.54 -0.27 -0.27
CA TRP A 17 -8.83 0.16 -0.82
C TRP A 17 -9.98 0.04 0.19
N LYS A 18 -9.97 -1.00 1.03
CA LYS A 18 -10.98 -1.15 2.11
C LYS A 18 -10.81 -0.13 3.23
N LYS A 19 -9.55 0.20 3.59
CA LYS A 19 -9.23 1.11 4.69
C LYS A 19 -9.05 2.55 4.18
N SER A 20 -10.15 3.15 3.73
CA SER A 20 -10.18 4.55 3.30
C SER A 20 -9.67 5.54 4.37
N LEU A 21 -9.70 5.15 5.65
CA LEU A 21 -9.15 5.89 6.79
C LEU A 21 -7.65 6.25 6.67
N GLY A 22 -6.88 5.59 5.80
CA GLY A 22 -5.47 5.90 5.56
C GLY A 22 -5.20 6.78 4.34
N TRP A 23 -6.24 7.18 3.61
CA TRP A 23 -6.09 8.00 2.41
C TRP A 23 -5.81 9.45 2.78
N PRO A 24 -5.02 10.18 1.97
CA PRO A 24 -4.81 11.59 2.20
C PRO A 24 -6.10 12.38 1.99
N ASP A 25 -6.26 13.45 2.76
CA ASP A 25 -7.38 14.37 2.60
C ASP A 25 -7.35 15.07 1.24
N ASP A 26 -8.55 15.21 0.67
CA ASP A 26 -8.81 16.08 -0.46
C ASP A 26 -8.72 17.54 -0.03
N ASN A 27 -8.60 18.45 -1.00
CA ASN A 27 -8.80 19.87 -0.77
C ASN A 27 -9.76 20.47 -1.80
N ALA A 28 -9.91 21.80 -1.79
CA ALA A 28 -10.80 22.50 -2.72
C ALA A 28 -10.44 22.20 -4.19
N SER A 29 -9.15 22.15 -4.51
CA SER A 29 -8.64 22.05 -5.89
C SER A 29 -8.30 20.62 -6.32
N TYR A 30 -8.03 19.71 -5.40
CA TYR A 30 -7.50 18.37 -5.66
C TYR A 30 -8.28 17.27 -4.95
N VAL A 31 -8.50 16.18 -5.67
CA VAL A 31 -9.15 14.95 -5.21
C VAL A 31 -8.12 13.82 -5.26
N PHE A 32 -8.01 13.04 -4.19
CA PHE A 32 -7.12 11.88 -4.17
C PHE A 32 -7.50 10.87 -5.27
N LEU A 33 -6.51 10.26 -5.93
CA LEU A 33 -6.75 9.34 -7.06
C LEU A 33 -7.71 8.18 -6.69
N GLY A 34 -7.63 7.66 -5.46
CA GLY A 34 -8.55 6.62 -5.00
C GLY A 34 -10.02 7.05 -5.07
N ARG A 35 -10.33 8.27 -4.62
CA ARG A 35 -11.67 8.84 -4.72
C ARG A 35 -12.05 9.17 -6.16
N ALA A 36 -11.09 9.62 -6.97
CA ALA A 36 -11.31 9.86 -8.39
C ALA A 36 -11.69 8.59 -9.16
N VAL A 37 -11.10 7.43 -8.81
CA VAL A 37 -11.50 6.12 -9.36
C VAL A 37 -12.96 5.80 -9.05
N HIS A 38 -13.40 6.00 -7.80
CA HIS A 38 -14.82 5.77 -7.46
C HIS A 38 -15.76 6.76 -8.16
N ALA A 39 -15.40 8.04 -8.24
CA ALA A 39 -16.21 9.05 -8.93
C ALA A 39 -16.36 8.72 -10.42
N MET A 40 -15.25 8.35 -11.09
CA MET A 40 -15.26 7.95 -12.50
C MET A 40 -16.05 6.65 -12.70
N GLY A 41 -15.87 5.64 -11.84
CA GLY A 41 -16.63 4.39 -11.92
C GLY A 41 -18.14 4.59 -11.75
N LYS A 42 -18.56 5.41 -10.79
CA LYS A 42 -19.96 5.77 -10.59
C LYS A 42 -20.54 6.53 -11.79
N SER A 43 -19.76 7.42 -12.42
CA SER A 43 -20.17 8.12 -13.65
C SER A 43 -20.30 7.17 -14.85
N MET A 44 -19.40 6.19 -14.99
CA MET A 44 -19.40 5.25 -16.12
C MET A 44 -20.45 4.14 -16.00
N PHE A 45 -20.70 3.63 -14.79
CA PHE A 45 -21.51 2.42 -14.58
C PHE A 45 -22.73 2.64 -13.67
N GLY A 46 -22.91 3.85 -13.13
CA GLY A 46 -24.07 4.18 -12.31
C GLY A 46 -24.21 3.24 -11.11
N VAL A 47 -25.36 2.54 -11.05
CA VAL A 47 -25.70 1.59 -9.98
C VAL A 47 -24.89 0.29 -10.02
N ASP A 48 -24.29 -0.05 -11.17
CA ASP A 48 -23.49 -1.27 -11.32
C ASP A 48 -22.09 -1.09 -10.70
N TRP A 49 -21.68 0.14 -10.40
CA TRP A 49 -20.45 0.42 -9.65
C TRP A 49 -20.74 0.33 -8.15
N THR A 50 -20.30 -0.75 -7.54
CA THR A 50 -20.57 -1.01 -6.11
C THR A 50 -19.61 -0.27 -5.19
N GLY A 51 -18.45 0.15 -5.70
CA GLY A 51 -17.35 0.69 -4.92
C GLY A 51 -16.41 -0.39 -4.37
N ASP A 52 -16.79 -1.67 -4.43
CA ASP A 52 -15.91 -2.77 -4.02
C ASP A 52 -14.95 -3.22 -5.13
N GLU A 53 -15.12 -2.75 -6.36
CA GLU A 53 -14.31 -3.19 -7.51
C GLU A 53 -12.79 -3.08 -7.25
N PRO A 54 -12.24 -1.97 -6.71
CA PRO A 54 -10.81 -1.87 -6.41
C PRO A 54 -10.32 -2.84 -5.31
N CYS A 55 -11.23 -3.22 -4.42
CA CYS A 55 -10.99 -4.15 -3.30
C CYS A 55 -10.90 -5.62 -3.74
N ARG A 56 -11.25 -5.92 -5.00
CA ARG A 56 -11.20 -7.29 -5.54
C ARG A 56 -9.84 -7.59 -6.13
N ASP A 57 -9.18 -8.59 -5.55
CA ASP A 57 -7.98 -9.15 -6.13
C ASP A 57 -8.30 -10.02 -7.35
N PRO A 58 -7.47 -9.95 -8.42
CA PRO A 58 -7.59 -10.87 -9.54
C PRO A 58 -7.38 -12.30 -9.06
N VAL A 59 -8.28 -13.19 -9.46
CA VAL A 59 -8.13 -14.61 -9.16
C VAL A 59 -7.00 -15.16 -10.04
N PRO A 60 -5.95 -15.77 -9.47
CA PRO A 60 -4.83 -16.27 -10.25
C PRO A 60 -5.24 -17.47 -11.10
N ASN A 61 -4.67 -17.59 -12.30
CA ASN A 61 -4.81 -18.80 -13.09
C ASN A 61 -3.97 -19.92 -12.47
N LEU A 62 -4.56 -21.11 -12.37
CA LEU A 62 -3.85 -22.34 -12.03
C LEU A 62 -3.38 -23.04 -13.31
N SER A 63 -2.22 -23.70 -13.24
CA SER A 63 -1.72 -24.56 -14.31
C SER A 63 -2.58 -25.82 -14.44
N VAL A 64 -2.52 -26.45 -15.62
CA VAL A 64 -3.12 -27.78 -15.85
C VAL A 64 -2.40 -28.83 -15.00
N PHE A 65 -1.09 -28.69 -14.82
CA PHE A 65 -0.28 -29.62 -14.03
C PHE A 65 -0.23 -29.22 -12.55
N PRO A 66 -0.36 -30.20 -11.63
CA PRO A 66 -0.26 -29.93 -10.19
C PRO A 66 1.11 -29.39 -9.77
N GLU A 67 1.11 -28.24 -9.10
CA GLU A 67 2.28 -27.74 -8.39
C GLU A 67 2.33 -28.34 -6.98
N ARG A 68 3.48 -28.89 -6.58
CA ARG A 68 3.64 -29.52 -5.26
C ARG A 68 4.03 -28.55 -4.16
N SER A 69 4.49 -27.35 -4.49
CA SER A 69 5.01 -26.39 -3.52
C SER A 69 4.76 -24.95 -3.96
N GLY A 70 5.05 -23.99 -3.08
CA GLY A 70 4.91 -22.57 -3.40
C GLY A 70 3.53 -22.01 -3.03
N TRP A 71 3.23 -20.80 -3.50
CA TRP A 71 2.00 -20.10 -3.12
C TRP A 71 0.75 -20.66 -3.83
N ARG A 72 0.86 -21.17 -5.07
CA ARG A 72 -0.29 -21.79 -5.76
C ARG A 72 -0.70 -23.11 -5.13
N ALA A 73 0.26 -23.99 -4.80
CA ALA A 73 -0.03 -25.22 -4.05
C ALA A 73 -0.74 -24.91 -2.72
N ARG A 74 -0.28 -23.88 -2.00
CA ARG A 74 -0.92 -23.40 -0.78
C ARG A 74 -2.36 -22.92 -1.02
N LEU A 75 -2.59 -22.10 -2.05
CA LEU A 75 -3.92 -21.64 -2.45
C LEU A 75 -4.85 -22.82 -2.78
N VAL A 76 -4.39 -23.77 -3.60
CA VAL A 76 -5.17 -24.96 -3.98
C VAL A 76 -5.56 -25.77 -2.75
N HIS A 77 -4.62 -26.02 -1.84
CA HIS A 77 -4.91 -26.72 -0.59
C HIS A 77 -5.96 -25.98 0.24
N ASP A 78 -5.80 -24.66 0.43
CA ASP A 78 -6.72 -23.84 1.22
C ASP A 78 -8.14 -23.80 0.58
N LEU A 79 -8.24 -23.78 -0.76
CA LEU A 79 -9.51 -23.87 -1.49
C LEU A 79 -10.19 -25.23 -1.30
N LEU A 80 -9.44 -26.33 -1.40
CA LEU A 80 -9.99 -27.68 -1.24
C LEU A 80 -10.49 -27.93 0.18
N VAL A 81 -9.72 -27.52 1.21
CA VAL A 81 -10.16 -27.61 2.61
C VAL A 81 -11.48 -26.88 2.84
N LYS A 82 -11.67 -25.73 2.19
CA LYS A 82 -12.87 -24.89 2.35
C LYS A 82 -14.09 -25.39 1.56
N HIS A 83 -13.89 -25.84 0.32
CA HIS A 83 -14.99 -26.09 -0.62
C HIS A 83 -15.26 -27.58 -0.89
N HIS A 84 -14.33 -28.47 -0.56
CA HIS A 84 -14.43 -29.91 -0.78
C HIS A 84 -14.02 -30.71 0.46
N PRO A 85 -14.80 -30.66 1.56
CA PRO A 85 -14.49 -31.37 2.79
C PRO A 85 -14.41 -32.91 2.62
N GLU A 86 -15.03 -33.47 1.58
CA GLU A 86 -14.98 -34.89 1.24
C GLU A 86 -13.57 -35.41 0.91
N HIS A 87 -12.65 -34.53 0.53
CA HIS A 87 -11.23 -34.89 0.33
C HIS A 87 -10.48 -35.12 1.66
N ASN A 88 -11.14 -34.90 2.81
CA ASN A 88 -10.60 -35.11 4.16
C ASN A 88 -9.25 -34.42 4.42
N ARG A 89 -9.01 -33.28 3.75
CA ARG A 89 -7.78 -32.50 3.94
C ARG A 89 -7.82 -31.77 5.27
N GLN A 90 -6.72 -31.88 6.02
CA GLN A 90 -6.53 -31.13 7.25
C GLN A 90 -6.03 -29.71 6.95
N PRO A 91 -6.39 -28.70 7.77
CA PRO A 91 -5.82 -27.36 7.66
C PRO A 91 -4.28 -27.38 7.69
N ARG A 92 -3.67 -26.51 6.88
CA ARG A 92 -2.22 -26.41 6.75
C ARG A 92 -1.53 -26.12 8.09
N LYS A 93 -0.43 -26.85 8.37
CA LYS A 93 0.49 -26.52 9.47
C LYS A 93 1.44 -25.36 9.11
N PRO A 94 1.90 -24.52 10.06
CA PRO A 94 2.75 -23.36 9.77
C PRO A 94 4.00 -23.63 8.90
N TYR A 95 4.58 -24.83 8.98
CA TYR A 95 5.82 -25.23 8.29
C TYR A 95 5.58 -26.13 7.07
N GLN A 96 4.32 -26.32 6.67
CA GLN A 96 3.99 -27.17 5.54
C GLN A 96 4.11 -26.36 4.24
N HIS A 97 5.14 -26.69 3.46
CA HIS A 97 5.46 -26.00 2.20
C HIS A 97 5.21 -26.85 0.96
N SER A 98 4.99 -28.15 1.14
CA SER A 98 4.67 -29.09 0.08
C SER A 98 3.32 -29.78 0.30
N PHE A 99 2.67 -30.11 -0.80
CA PHE A 99 1.37 -30.75 -0.87
C PHE A 99 1.39 -31.76 -2.01
N GLU A 100 0.79 -32.91 -1.78
CA GLU A 100 0.46 -33.86 -2.83
C GLU A 100 -1.00 -33.66 -3.20
N PHE A 101 -1.30 -33.71 -4.50
CA PHE A 101 -2.65 -33.61 -5.03
C PHE A 101 -2.86 -34.77 -5.99
N SER A 102 -3.98 -35.47 -5.83
CA SER A 102 -4.48 -36.32 -6.90
C SER A 102 -4.91 -35.47 -8.11
N GLY A 103 -4.99 -36.08 -9.28
CA GLY A 103 -5.49 -35.40 -10.49
C GLY A 103 -6.91 -34.84 -10.30
N LYS A 104 -7.77 -35.57 -9.56
CA LYS A 104 -9.13 -35.13 -9.25
C LYS A 104 -9.13 -33.90 -8.34
N GLU A 105 -8.39 -33.92 -7.23
CA GLU A 105 -8.30 -32.78 -6.31
C GLU A 105 -7.80 -31.51 -7.01
N TRP A 106 -6.78 -31.64 -7.87
CA TRP A 106 -6.28 -30.49 -8.61
C TRP A 106 -7.34 -29.94 -9.57
N MET A 107 -8.05 -30.81 -10.28
CA MET A 107 -9.12 -30.41 -11.20
C MET A 107 -10.29 -29.74 -10.46
N ASP A 108 -10.70 -30.26 -9.31
CA ASP A 108 -11.73 -29.67 -8.46
C ASP A 108 -11.33 -28.23 -8.05
N ALA A 109 -10.07 -28.02 -7.65
CA ALA A 109 -9.57 -26.69 -7.34
C ALA A 109 -9.51 -25.75 -8.55
N VAL A 110 -9.12 -26.25 -9.73
CA VAL A 110 -9.17 -25.49 -10.99
C VAL A 110 -10.60 -25.04 -11.30
N MET A 111 -11.59 -25.91 -11.09
CA MET A 111 -13.00 -25.58 -11.29
C MET A 111 -13.51 -24.52 -10.30
N ILE A 112 -13.08 -24.58 -9.03
CA ILE A 112 -13.37 -23.52 -8.05
C ILE A 112 -12.77 -22.18 -8.50
N VAL A 113 -11.49 -22.16 -8.88
CA VAL A 113 -10.81 -20.94 -9.36
C VAL A 113 -11.50 -20.36 -10.59
N LYS A 114 -11.90 -21.21 -11.54
CA LYS A 114 -12.65 -20.80 -12.72
C LYS A 114 -13.98 -20.15 -12.33
N LYS A 115 -14.77 -20.82 -11.48
CA LYS A 115 -16.05 -20.26 -11.00
C LYS A 115 -15.87 -18.90 -10.31
N LEU A 116 -14.92 -18.78 -9.39
CA LEU A 116 -14.62 -17.52 -8.71
C LEU A 116 -14.17 -16.42 -9.68
N LYS A 117 -13.43 -16.79 -10.72
CA LYS A 117 -13.01 -15.86 -11.77
C LYS A 117 -14.20 -15.40 -12.59
N ASP A 118 -15.08 -16.31 -13.00
CA ASP A 118 -16.29 -15.98 -13.77
C ASP A 118 -17.20 -15.03 -12.97
N GLU A 119 -17.39 -15.29 -11.67
CA GLU A 119 -18.16 -14.43 -10.76
C GLU A 119 -17.57 -13.02 -10.61
N ARG A 120 -16.23 -12.91 -10.54
CA ARG A 120 -15.53 -11.61 -10.35
C ARG A 120 -15.19 -10.88 -11.64
N THR A 121 -15.31 -11.53 -12.80
CA THR A 121 -14.92 -10.97 -14.10
C THR A 121 -15.63 -9.65 -14.41
N PRO A 122 -16.94 -9.50 -14.18
CA PRO A 122 -17.63 -8.23 -14.43
C PRO A 122 -17.07 -7.07 -13.59
N GLU A 123 -16.86 -7.29 -12.29
CA GLU A 123 -16.32 -6.28 -11.37
C GLU A 123 -14.90 -5.85 -11.77
N LEU A 124 -14.02 -6.82 -12.06
CA LEU A 124 -12.66 -6.55 -12.51
C LEU A 124 -12.61 -5.85 -13.87
N ARG A 125 -13.52 -6.19 -14.79
CA ARG A 125 -13.62 -5.54 -16.09
C ARG A 125 -13.99 -4.06 -15.92
N ARG A 126 -15.02 -3.75 -15.12
CA ARG A 126 -15.39 -2.35 -14.82
C ARG A 126 -14.22 -1.57 -14.23
N LEU A 127 -13.51 -2.14 -13.26
CA LEU A 127 -12.32 -1.49 -12.69
C LEU A 127 -11.26 -1.17 -13.76
N LEU A 128 -10.95 -2.14 -14.63
CA LEU A 128 -9.97 -1.96 -15.68
C LEU A 128 -10.40 -0.87 -16.67
N GLU A 129 -11.67 -0.83 -17.04
CA GLU A 129 -12.22 0.21 -17.91
C GLU A 129 -12.13 1.61 -17.27
N VAL A 130 -12.38 1.73 -15.95
CA VAL A 130 -12.17 3.00 -15.22
C VAL A 130 -10.69 3.42 -15.23
N GLN A 131 -9.79 2.49 -14.93
CA GLN A 131 -8.34 2.75 -14.89
C GLN A 131 -7.83 3.18 -16.26
N ASP A 132 -8.25 2.49 -17.33
CA ASP A 132 -7.90 2.82 -18.70
C ASP A 132 -8.50 4.18 -19.10
N ARG A 133 -9.72 4.49 -18.68
CA ARG A 133 -10.33 5.81 -18.94
C ARG A 133 -9.52 6.93 -18.27
N ILE A 134 -9.15 6.78 -17.00
CA ILE A 134 -8.32 7.75 -16.28
C ILE A 134 -6.95 7.90 -16.96
N LYS A 135 -6.30 6.79 -17.33
CA LYS A 135 -5.03 6.82 -18.06
C LYS A 135 -5.14 7.65 -19.33
N HIS A 136 -6.10 7.32 -20.21
CA HIS A 136 -6.24 8.01 -21.50
C HIS A 136 -6.56 9.49 -21.34
N LEU A 137 -7.41 9.86 -20.38
CA LEU A 137 -7.72 11.27 -20.11
C LEU A 137 -6.50 12.03 -19.57
N ALA A 138 -5.71 11.43 -18.70
CA ALA A 138 -4.50 12.04 -18.14
C ALA A 138 -3.38 12.17 -19.19
N GLU A 139 -3.21 11.15 -20.03
CA GLU A 139 -2.28 11.16 -21.17
C GLU A 139 -2.64 12.26 -22.18
N ALA A 140 -3.92 12.40 -22.53
CA ALA A 140 -4.42 13.46 -23.40
C ALA A 140 -4.39 14.86 -22.75
N GLY A 141 -4.20 14.94 -21.43
CA GLY A 141 -4.20 16.19 -20.68
C GLY A 141 -5.59 16.77 -20.38
N PHE A 142 -6.65 15.99 -20.58
CA PHE A 142 -8.01 16.36 -20.17
C PHE A 142 -8.21 16.19 -18.67
N LEU A 143 -7.59 15.18 -18.06
CA LEU A 143 -7.57 14.98 -16.60
C LEU A 143 -6.22 15.46 -16.06
N ILE A 144 -6.21 16.55 -15.32
CA ILE A 144 -4.98 17.15 -14.80
C ILE A 144 -4.60 16.43 -13.51
N THR A 145 -3.41 15.86 -13.47
CA THR A 145 -2.91 15.07 -12.33
C THR A 145 -1.72 15.75 -11.65
N ALA A 146 -1.60 15.57 -10.34
CA ALA A 146 -0.49 16.06 -9.54
C ALA A 146 -0.04 15.00 -8.53
N ILE A 147 1.17 15.13 -8.00
CA ILE A 147 1.71 14.33 -6.91
C ILE A 147 1.98 15.20 -5.68
N ARG A 148 1.83 14.63 -4.49
CA ARG A 148 2.13 15.30 -3.22
C ARG A 148 2.82 14.32 -2.28
N GLU A 149 3.81 14.80 -1.54
CA GLU A 149 4.48 13.98 -0.52
C GLU A 149 3.49 13.49 0.54
N LYS A 150 3.79 12.32 1.13
CA LYS A 150 2.96 11.72 2.19
C LYS A 150 2.87 12.63 3.43
N ALA A 151 3.90 13.42 3.69
CA ALA A 151 3.94 14.38 4.80
C ALA A 151 3.15 15.68 4.52
N GLY A 152 2.62 15.87 3.31
CA GLY A 152 1.93 17.09 2.88
C GLY A 152 2.73 17.90 1.85
N GLY A 153 2.46 19.21 1.80
CA GLY A 153 3.08 20.14 0.84
C GLY A 153 2.21 20.45 -0.37
N ASP A 154 2.74 21.30 -1.26
CA ASP A 154 2.03 21.72 -2.46
C ASP A 154 2.07 20.63 -3.54
N PRO A 155 0.93 20.30 -4.18
CA PRO A 155 0.92 19.34 -5.27
C PRO A 155 1.78 19.81 -6.45
N THR A 156 2.63 18.91 -6.97
CA THR A 156 3.44 19.14 -8.17
C THR A 156 2.77 18.48 -9.37
N PRO A 157 2.56 19.17 -10.51
CA PRO A 157 1.95 18.58 -11.69
C PRO A 157 2.69 17.33 -12.19
N VAL A 158 1.95 16.28 -12.53
CA VAL A 158 2.52 15.07 -13.14
C VAL A 158 2.58 15.26 -14.65
N PRO A 159 3.77 15.12 -15.29
CA PRO A 159 3.89 15.18 -16.74
C PRO A 159 2.99 14.16 -17.45
N ARG A 160 2.29 14.59 -18.51
CA ARG A 160 1.38 13.73 -19.30
C ARG A 160 2.05 12.46 -19.80
N GLY A 161 3.29 12.57 -20.28
CA GLY A 161 4.08 11.45 -20.77
C GLY A 161 4.32 10.36 -19.74
N TRP A 162 4.22 10.67 -18.44
CA TRP A 162 4.33 9.63 -17.41
C TRP A 162 3.15 8.67 -17.47
N TRP A 163 1.96 9.07 -17.92
CA TRP A 163 0.81 8.17 -18.06
C TRP A 163 0.91 7.22 -19.26
N ASN A 164 1.84 7.49 -20.19
CA ASN A 164 2.17 6.57 -21.27
C ASN A 164 3.14 5.48 -20.77
N SER A 165 2.59 4.49 -20.07
CA SER A 165 3.32 3.34 -19.57
C SER A 165 2.56 2.04 -19.81
N GLU A 166 3.30 0.98 -20.09
CA GLU A 166 2.79 -0.40 -20.14
C GLU A 166 2.37 -0.91 -18.75
N ARG A 167 2.85 -0.26 -17.68
CA ARG A 167 2.66 -0.68 -16.28
C ARG A 167 1.78 0.26 -15.48
N ILE A 168 0.71 0.74 -16.11
CA ILE A 168 -0.12 1.76 -15.47
C ILE A 168 -0.85 1.26 -14.20
N ARG A 169 -1.10 -0.06 -14.10
CA ARG A 169 -1.84 -0.68 -13.00
C ARG A 169 -1.19 -0.42 -11.64
N ASP A 170 0.14 -0.40 -11.58
CA ASP A 170 0.89 -0.24 -10.34
C ASP A 170 0.59 1.11 -9.66
N ARG A 171 0.25 2.14 -10.45
CA ARG A 171 -0.16 3.46 -9.93
C ARG A 171 -1.50 3.41 -9.22
N PHE A 172 -2.39 2.52 -9.62
CA PHE A 172 -3.72 2.37 -9.03
C PHE A 172 -3.72 1.41 -7.84
N ASP A 173 -2.74 0.51 -7.72
CA ASP A 173 -2.71 -0.44 -6.62
C ASP A 173 -2.65 0.27 -5.25
N LEU A 174 -1.85 1.34 -5.13
CA LEU A 174 -1.79 2.21 -3.94
C LEU A 174 -1.97 3.70 -4.24
N CYS A 175 -2.42 4.10 -5.43
CA CYS A 175 -2.59 5.53 -5.78
C CYS A 175 -1.32 6.37 -5.57
N GLN A 176 -0.16 5.81 -5.92
CA GLN A 176 1.17 6.37 -5.65
C GLN A 176 2.06 6.37 -6.90
N LEU A 177 3.00 7.30 -6.94
CA LEU A 177 4.03 7.40 -7.97
C LEU A 177 5.34 7.91 -7.39
N ARG A 178 6.46 7.45 -7.95
CA ARG A 178 7.81 7.87 -7.59
C ARG A 178 8.32 8.91 -8.61
N PRO A 179 8.62 10.16 -8.24
CA PRO A 179 8.94 11.22 -9.20
C PRO A 179 10.30 11.07 -9.89
N ASP A 180 11.28 10.46 -9.22
CA ASP A 180 12.63 10.21 -9.73
C ASP A 180 12.71 8.97 -10.64
N ASP A 181 11.73 8.08 -10.55
CA ASP A 181 11.62 6.89 -11.40
C ASP A 181 10.14 6.52 -11.62
N PRO A 182 9.43 7.26 -12.50
CA PRO A 182 7.97 7.16 -12.68
C PRO A 182 7.51 5.84 -13.34
N TYR A 183 8.46 4.98 -13.72
CA TYR A 183 8.23 3.67 -14.35
C TYR A 183 8.72 2.49 -13.49
N ASN A 184 9.14 2.75 -12.25
CA ASN A 184 9.58 1.72 -11.32
C ASN A 184 8.42 0.77 -10.91
N LEU A 185 8.76 -0.47 -10.57
CA LEU A 185 7.87 -1.52 -10.03
C LEU A 185 7.67 -1.45 -8.51
N GLY A 186 8.41 -0.58 -7.81
CA GLY A 186 8.35 -0.46 -6.37
C GLY A 186 6.94 -0.06 -5.92
N ILE A 187 6.53 -0.56 -4.76
CA ILE A 187 5.27 -0.20 -4.14
C ILE A 187 5.55 0.19 -2.68
N GLY A 188 5.03 1.33 -2.25
CA GLY A 188 4.87 1.65 -0.83
C GLY A 188 6.12 2.07 -0.04
N SER A 189 7.28 2.31 -0.68
CA SER A 189 8.45 2.85 0.03
C SER A 189 8.36 4.37 0.27
N ASP A 190 9.29 4.92 1.05
CA ASP A 190 9.37 6.35 1.39
C ASP A 190 9.38 7.33 0.20
N PRO A 191 10.03 7.07 -0.96
CA PRO A 191 10.04 8.02 -2.09
C PRO A 191 8.71 8.10 -2.86
N PHE A 192 7.72 7.27 -2.53
CA PHE A 192 6.43 7.29 -3.20
C PHE A 192 5.56 8.44 -2.71
N GLN A 193 5.04 9.21 -3.66
CA GLN A 193 4.14 10.33 -3.44
C GLN A 193 2.71 9.94 -3.83
N TRP A 194 1.72 10.55 -3.17
CA TRP A 194 0.31 10.33 -3.46
C TRP A 194 -0.09 11.02 -4.76
N ILE A 195 -0.90 10.36 -5.58
CA ILE A 195 -1.44 10.95 -6.81
C ILE A 195 -2.78 11.62 -6.51
N PHE A 196 -2.96 12.82 -7.05
CA PHE A 196 -4.18 13.62 -7.03
C PHE A 196 -4.61 13.96 -8.45
N VAL A 197 -5.89 14.26 -8.60
CA VAL A 197 -6.48 14.85 -9.82
C VAL A 197 -7.07 16.21 -9.47
N THR A 198 -7.05 17.18 -10.38
CA THR A 198 -7.76 18.45 -10.12
C THR A 198 -9.26 18.21 -10.14
N ARG A 199 -9.98 18.82 -9.20
CA ARG A 199 -11.43 18.67 -9.07
C ARG A 199 -12.14 19.14 -10.34
N GLU A 200 -11.73 20.27 -10.88
CA GLU A 200 -12.29 20.85 -12.12
C GLU A 200 -12.19 19.89 -13.31
N SER A 201 -11.00 19.31 -13.53
CA SER A 201 -10.79 18.40 -14.66
C SER A 201 -11.53 17.07 -14.47
N LEU A 202 -11.60 16.56 -13.23
CA LEU A 202 -12.38 15.37 -12.90
C LEU A 202 -13.87 15.60 -13.18
N MET A 203 -14.43 16.74 -12.76
CA MET A 203 -15.85 17.09 -12.99
C MET A 203 -16.18 17.23 -14.47
N SER A 204 -15.24 17.77 -15.26
CA SER A 204 -15.38 17.90 -16.71
C SER A 204 -15.36 16.54 -17.42
N CYS A 205 -14.63 15.57 -16.88
CA CYS A 205 -14.47 14.24 -17.47
C CYS A 205 -15.49 13.19 -16.98
N ALA A 206 -16.10 13.40 -15.81
CA ALA A 206 -17.07 12.50 -15.18
C ALA A 206 -18.43 13.20 -14.99
N PRO A 207 -19.15 13.52 -16.08
CA PRO A 207 -20.44 14.22 -15.99
C PRO A 207 -21.42 13.39 -15.15
N GLY A 208 -21.93 14.00 -14.07
CA GLY A 208 -22.87 13.40 -13.11
C GLY A 208 -22.29 13.05 -11.71
N GLY A 209 -21.00 13.30 -11.46
CA GLY A 209 -20.24 12.53 -10.46
C GLY A 209 -19.69 13.19 -9.19
N LEU A 210 -19.99 14.45 -8.86
CA LEU A 210 -19.85 14.97 -7.48
C LEU A 210 -21.05 15.89 -7.20
N ALA A 211 -22.24 15.32 -7.07
CA ALA A 211 -23.32 16.10 -6.47
C ALA A 211 -22.83 16.53 -5.09
N GLU A 212 -22.75 17.85 -4.86
CA GLU A 212 -22.20 18.47 -3.64
C GLU A 212 -22.89 18.03 -2.34
N GLY A 213 -23.97 17.23 -2.43
CA GLY A 213 -24.76 16.72 -1.31
C GLY A 213 -24.17 15.53 -0.54
N GLU A 214 -23.04 14.94 -0.96
CA GLU A 214 -22.34 13.90 -0.19
C GLU A 214 -21.14 14.47 0.61
N GLN A 215 -21.18 15.77 0.94
CA GLN A 215 -20.30 16.36 1.95
C GLN A 215 -20.56 15.72 3.31
N ALA A 216 -19.57 14.93 3.75
CA ALA A 216 -19.36 14.48 5.12
C ALA A 216 -20.53 13.68 5.73
N VAL A 217 -20.47 12.36 5.56
CA VAL A 217 -20.74 11.49 6.71
C VAL A 217 -19.73 11.88 7.79
N LYS A 218 -20.16 12.84 8.62
CA LYS A 218 -19.55 13.20 9.89
C LYS A 218 -19.27 11.88 10.62
N PRO A 219 -18.02 11.59 11.03
CA PRO A 219 -17.77 10.39 11.81
C PRO A 219 -18.67 10.46 13.04
N ALA A 220 -19.46 9.41 13.25
CA ALA A 220 -20.37 9.29 14.37
C ALA A 220 -19.60 9.63 15.65
N ALA A 221 -19.96 10.78 16.24
CA ALA A 221 -19.42 11.22 17.50
C ALA A 221 -19.85 10.21 18.57
N THR A 222 -18.86 9.54 19.15
CA THR A 222 -18.98 8.89 20.45
C THR A 222 -19.46 9.92 21.46
N THR A 223 -20.67 9.70 21.97
CA THR A 223 -21.29 10.49 23.02
C THR A 223 -20.60 10.24 24.37
N LEU A 224 -20.09 11.33 24.96
CA LEU A 224 -19.88 11.62 26.38
C LEU A 224 -19.05 10.63 27.23
N ALA A 225 -17.81 11.03 27.53
CA ALA A 225 -17.17 10.77 28.82
C ALA A 225 -16.32 11.97 29.26
N ALA A 226 -16.72 12.54 30.39
CA ALA A 226 -16.00 13.36 31.36
C ALA A 226 -14.76 14.17 30.91
N ALA A 227 -14.88 15.49 31.12
CA ALA A 227 -13.75 16.42 31.14
C ALA A 227 -12.68 15.97 32.14
N LEU A 228 -11.49 15.67 31.63
CA LEU A 228 -10.24 15.54 32.36
C LEU A 228 -9.25 16.60 31.83
N PRO A 229 -8.29 17.01 32.66
CA PRO A 229 -7.55 18.26 32.48
C PRO A 229 -6.61 18.20 31.28
N VAL A 230 -6.43 19.38 30.69
CA VAL A 230 -5.53 19.70 29.57
C VAL A 230 -4.12 19.20 29.89
N GLU A 231 -3.76 18.04 29.35
CA GLU A 231 -2.38 17.57 29.30
C GLU A 231 -1.62 18.34 28.22
N GLU A 232 -0.48 18.86 28.62
CA GLU A 232 0.41 19.72 27.87
C GLU A 232 0.83 19.06 26.55
N SER A 233 0.41 19.69 25.44
CA SER A 233 0.76 19.33 24.07
C SER A 233 2.26 19.04 23.93
N ALA A 234 2.61 17.75 23.87
CA ALA A 234 3.95 17.30 23.52
C ALA A 234 4.26 17.75 22.08
N LYS A 235 5.00 18.86 21.97
CA LYS A 235 5.50 19.42 20.70
C LYS A 235 6.08 18.29 19.84
N ALA A 236 5.56 18.14 18.64
CA ALA A 236 6.10 17.20 17.65
C ALA A 236 7.63 17.40 17.53
N PRO A 237 8.43 16.32 17.59
CA PRO A 237 9.88 16.42 17.49
C PRO A 237 10.27 17.13 16.19
N ARG A 238 11.01 18.23 16.30
CA ARG A 238 11.50 18.97 15.14
C ARG A 238 12.44 18.06 14.35
N ARG A 239 12.04 17.70 13.13
CA ARG A 239 12.85 16.90 12.20
C ARG A 239 14.11 17.66 11.84
N LEU A 240 15.28 17.05 12.04
CA LEU A 240 16.56 17.65 11.66
C LEU A 240 16.66 17.74 10.13
N ALA A 241 17.13 18.88 9.60
CA ALA A 241 17.39 19.01 8.17
C ALA A 241 18.44 17.99 7.70
N GLU A 242 18.28 17.43 6.50
CA GLU A 242 19.08 16.29 6.03
C GLU A 242 20.59 16.57 6.04
N ALA A 243 21.01 17.78 5.65
CA ALA A 243 22.41 18.20 5.67
C ALA A 243 23.04 18.23 7.08
N LYS A 244 22.22 18.23 8.15
CA LYS A 244 22.69 18.24 9.54
C LYS A 244 22.73 16.84 10.17
N ILE A 245 22.15 15.82 9.52
CA ILE A 245 22.00 14.47 10.09
C ILE A 245 23.36 13.81 10.31
N GLU A 246 24.22 13.78 9.30
CA GLU A 246 25.54 13.15 9.42
C GLU A 246 26.45 13.86 10.45
N PRO A 247 26.58 15.21 10.44
CA PRO A 247 27.34 15.91 11.48
C PRO A 247 26.82 15.65 12.89
N ALA A 248 25.50 15.57 13.09
CA ALA A 248 24.91 15.29 14.39
C ALA A 248 25.25 13.86 14.86
N PHE A 249 25.10 12.87 13.96
CA PHE A 249 25.44 11.48 14.25
C PHE A 249 26.92 11.30 14.60
N ARG A 250 27.82 11.94 13.83
CA ARG A 250 29.27 11.91 14.07
C ARG A 250 29.63 12.50 15.43
N ARG A 251 29.13 13.71 15.73
CA ARG A 251 29.37 14.38 17.03
C ARG A 251 28.90 13.55 18.22
N TRP A 252 27.71 12.95 18.12
CA TRP A 252 27.20 12.10 19.19
C TRP A 252 28.04 10.83 19.39
N ARG A 253 28.56 10.22 18.31
CA ARG A 253 29.50 9.10 18.39
C ARG A 253 30.84 9.49 19.00
N GLU A 254 31.36 10.66 18.69
CA GLU A 254 32.61 11.19 19.25
C GLU A 254 32.50 11.55 20.75
N GLN A 255 31.29 11.85 21.24
CA GLN A 255 31.03 12.13 22.65
C GLN A 255 30.92 10.88 23.54
N GLN A 256 30.98 9.68 22.95
CA GLN A 256 30.93 8.45 23.72
C GLN A 256 32.24 8.25 24.51
N PRO A 257 32.20 7.58 25.67
CA PRO A 257 33.40 7.26 26.42
C PRO A 257 34.45 6.54 25.55
N GLU A 258 35.73 6.83 25.78
CA GLU A 258 36.82 6.22 25.01
C GLU A 258 36.74 4.68 25.09
N GLY A 259 36.78 4.01 23.93
CA GLY A 259 36.62 2.56 23.82
C GLY A 259 35.16 2.05 23.84
N TYR A 260 34.16 2.92 24.06
CA TYR A 260 32.75 2.56 23.93
C TYR A 260 32.27 2.64 22.48
N ILE A 261 31.74 1.53 21.95
CA ILE A 261 31.13 1.47 20.62
C ILE A 261 29.62 1.21 20.77
N PRO A 262 28.75 2.21 20.52
CA PRO A 262 27.30 2.03 20.59
C PRO A 262 26.74 0.94 19.65
N THR A 263 25.75 0.23 20.16
CA THR A 263 24.98 -0.78 19.42
C THR A 263 24.07 -0.14 18.36
N GLU A 264 23.58 -0.93 17.40
CA GLU A 264 22.66 -0.42 16.36
C GLU A 264 21.38 0.15 16.99
N ASP A 265 20.87 -0.51 18.03
CA ASP A 265 19.65 -0.08 18.71
C ASP A 265 19.86 1.24 19.48
N GLU A 266 21.04 1.46 20.07
CA GLU A 266 21.39 2.73 20.74
C GLU A 266 21.50 3.88 19.74
N ASP A 267 22.12 3.65 18.58
CA ASP A 267 22.16 4.62 17.50
C ASP A 267 20.75 4.97 17.00
N ILE A 268 19.90 3.95 16.78
CA ILE A 268 18.52 4.14 16.33
C ILE A 268 17.73 4.92 17.38
N ALA A 269 17.88 4.56 18.66
CA ALA A 269 17.18 5.23 19.76
C ALA A 269 17.56 6.71 19.85
N HIS A 270 18.85 7.04 19.75
CA HIS A 270 19.31 8.42 19.78
C HIS A 270 18.83 9.20 18.55
N MET A 271 19.04 8.67 17.34
CA MET A 271 18.71 9.36 16.10
C MET A 271 17.20 9.49 15.87
N LYS A 272 16.38 8.60 16.46
CA LYS A 272 14.93 8.73 16.48
C LYS A 272 14.47 10.00 17.21
N GLN A 273 15.19 10.45 18.24
CA GLN A 273 14.90 11.71 18.94
C GLN A 273 15.10 12.94 18.04
N LEU A 274 15.95 12.81 17.01
CA LEU A 274 16.22 13.84 15.99
C LEU A 274 15.32 13.69 14.74
N GLY A 275 14.36 12.75 14.76
CA GLY A 275 13.46 12.50 13.64
C GLY A 275 14.13 11.76 12.46
N VAL A 276 15.20 11.01 12.71
CA VAL A 276 15.93 10.26 11.68
C VAL A 276 15.53 8.77 11.71
N GLY A 277 15.14 8.24 10.55
CA GLY A 277 14.66 6.87 10.41
C GLY A 277 15.77 5.81 10.47
N ARG A 278 15.37 4.57 10.82
CA ARG A 278 16.27 3.41 11.02
C ARG A 278 17.21 3.15 9.84
N ASP A 279 16.72 3.22 8.61
CA ASP A 279 17.53 2.87 7.44
C ASP A 279 18.61 3.91 7.14
N LYS A 280 18.34 5.19 7.43
CA LYS A 280 19.36 6.24 7.36
C LYS A 280 20.47 6.01 8.40
N VAL A 281 20.10 5.61 9.62
CA VAL A 281 21.08 5.25 10.68
C VAL A 281 21.95 4.08 10.23
N ARG A 282 21.37 3.04 9.62
CA ARG A 282 22.12 1.90 9.06
C ARG A 282 23.10 2.31 7.96
N GLN A 283 22.74 3.27 7.11
CA GLN A 283 23.65 3.81 6.10
C GLN A 283 24.82 4.55 6.76
N LEU A 284 24.54 5.42 7.74
CA LEU A 284 25.57 6.17 8.46
C LEU A 284 26.55 5.23 9.17
N ARG A 285 26.06 4.16 9.82
CA ARG A 285 26.89 3.16 10.53
C ARG A 285 27.95 2.49 9.66
N LYS A 286 27.78 2.42 8.33
CA LYS A 286 28.78 1.83 7.43
C LYS A 286 30.12 2.59 7.43
N GLY A 287 30.11 3.87 7.81
CA GLY A 287 31.30 4.71 7.89
C GLY A 287 31.98 4.74 9.27
N PHE A 288 31.48 3.98 10.26
CA PHE A 288 32.00 4.02 11.64
C PHE A 288 32.43 2.63 12.11
N PRO A 289 33.38 2.55 13.08
CA PRO A 289 33.74 1.30 13.71
C PRO A 289 32.51 0.57 14.26
N THR A 290 32.42 -0.72 13.96
CA THR A 290 31.38 -1.60 14.48
C THR A 290 31.98 -2.60 15.45
N ARG A 291 31.20 -2.94 16.45
CA ARG A 291 31.59 -3.89 17.47
C ARG A 291 31.70 -5.30 16.88
N GLY A 292 32.76 -6.02 17.24
CA GLY A 292 32.97 -7.40 16.81
C GLY A 292 31.86 -8.31 17.33
N ARG A 293 31.44 -9.29 16.52
CA ARG A 293 30.43 -10.27 16.93
C ARG A 293 30.96 -11.08 18.13
N GLY A 294 30.40 -10.85 19.31
CA GLY A 294 30.75 -11.57 20.54
C GLY A 294 31.57 -10.78 21.56
N GLU A 295 31.99 -9.55 21.27
CA GLU A 295 32.61 -8.69 22.28
C GLU A 295 31.60 -8.40 23.39
N LYS A 296 31.99 -8.51 24.68
CA LYS A 296 31.14 -8.20 25.85
C LYS A 296 31.15 -6.70 26.14
N LYS A 297 30.10 -6.19 26.82
CA LYS A 297 29.93 -4.74 27.02
C LYS A 297 31.03 -4.31 27.97
N SER A 298 31.95 -3.46 27.53
CA SER A 298 32.93 -2.85 28.43
C SER A 298 32.13 -2.11 29.49
N GLY A 299 32.18 -2.63 30.72
CA GLY A 299 31.47 -2.09 31.88
C GLY A 299 32.19 -0.90 32.45
#